data_AF-A0A453P1Q3-F1
#
_entry.id   AF-A0A453P1Q3-F1
#
_cell.length_a   1.000
_cell.length_b   1.000
_cell.length_c   1.000
_cell.angle_alpha   90.00
_cell.angle_beta   90.00
_cell.angle_gamma   90.00
#
_symmetry.space_group_name_H-M   'P 1'
#
loop_
_entity.id
_entity.type
_entity.pdbx_description
1 polymer ?
#
loop_
_entity_poly.entity_id
_entity_poly.type
_entity_poly.pdbx_seq_one_letter_code
_entity_poly.pdbx_strand_id
1 'polypeptide(L)'
;GKPYVENGRQWAAHDIGLTHKTCAWMPHGFMSVNTDIGAGWAFLRSLYRQYADWGVDFVKVDCIFGTDYSPEEVITISQLLRELDRPIVLSISPGTEVTVPLAENISEHVNMYRITGDDWDNWKDVSTHFTVTSAFAAANKIGATGLRGKSWPDLDMLPFGWLTDPGVNQGPHRPCNLTFDEQKAQVCTW
;
A
#
# COMPACT_ATOMS: atom_id res chain seq x y z
N GLY A 1 -22.87 4.48 -15.11
CA GLY A 1 -23.22 3.23 -14.40
C GLY A 1 -24.62 3.32 -13.83
N LYS A 2 -25.25 2.17 -13.55
CA LYS A 2 -26.51 2.12 -12.78
C LYS A 2 -26.18 2.10 -11.27
N PRO A 3 -27.05 2.62 -10.39
CA PRO A 3 -26.84 2.51 -8.94
C PRO A 3 -26.85 1.06 -8.48
N TYR A 4 -26.12 0.74 -7.40
CA TYR A 4 -26.21 -0.55 -6.74
C TYR A 4 -27.54 -0.64 -5.97
N VAL A 5 -28.30 -1.71 -6.21
CA VAL A 5 -29.61 -1.93 -5.59
C VAL A 5 -29.62 -3.29 -4.91
N GLU A 6 -29.96 -3.31 -3.63
CA GLU A 6 -30.06 -4.53 -2.83
C GLU A 6 -31.23 -4.37 -1.85
N ASN A 7 -32.07 -5.40 -1.73
CA ASN A 7 -33.27 -5.39 -0.89
C ASN A 7 -34.22 -4.20 -1.16
N GLY A 8 -34.33 -3.77 -2.42
CA GLY A 8 -35.17 -2.64 -2.82
C GLY A 8 -34.62 -1.25 -2.45
N ARG A 9 -33.43 -1.18 -1.82
CA ARG A 9 -32.74 0.07 -1.51
C ARG A 9 -31.67 0.37 -2.57
N GLN A 10 -31.63 1.63 -3.02
CA GLN A 10 -30.49 2.15 -3.77
C GLN A 10 -29.43 2.65 -2.79
N TRP A 11 -28.18 2.22 -2.97
CA TRP A 11 -27.06 2.58 -2.10
C TRP A 11 -26.25 3.72 -2.70
N ALA A 12 -25.82 4.65 -1.86
CA ALA A 12 -24.97 5.78 -2.20
C ALA A 12 -23.65 5.75 -1.44
N ALA A 13 -22.68 6.57 -1.86
CA ALA A 13 -21.35 6.62 -1.23
C ALA A 13 -21.40 6.91 0.28
N HIS A 14 -22.32 7.77 0.73
CA HIS A 14 -22.48 8.09 2.15
C HIS A 14 -23.02 6.93 2.98
N ASP A 15 -23.64 5.93 2.36
CA ASP A 15 -24.14 4.74 3.05
C ASP A 15 -23.03 3.71 3.33
N ILE A 16 -21.93 3.80 2.60
CA ILE A 16 -20.82 2.83 2.64
C ILE A 16 -19.53 3.44 3.18
N GLY A 17 -19.42 4.76 3.33
CA GLY A 17 -18.23 5.42 3.87
C GLY A 17 -18.15 5.31 5.39
N LEU A 18 -17.02 4.85 5.92
CA LEU A 18 -16.73 4.78 7.35
C LEU A 18 -16.07 6.08 7.81
N THR A 19 -16.87 7.11 8.09
CA THR A 19 -16.37 8.46 8.45
C THR A 19 -15.52 8.53 9.72
N HIS A 20 -15.56 7.49 10.57
CA HIS A 20 -14.71 7.37 11.76
C HIS A 20 -13.38 6.65 11.48
N LYS A 21 -13.23 6.00 10.32
CA LYS A 21 -12.04 5.27 9.90
C LYS A 21 -11.42 6.01 8.72
N THR A 22 -10.58 6.98 9.05
CA THR A 22 -9.94 7.89 8.08
C THR A 22 -8.44 7.66 8.05
N CYS A 23 -7.79 8.07 6.96
CA CYS A 23 -6.34 8.01 6.90
C CYS A 23 -5.72 9.04 7.86
N ALA A 24 -4.78 8.61 8.71
CA ALA A 24 -4.24 9.44 9.80
C ALA A 24 -3.64 10.78 9.31
N TRP A 25 -2.96 10.78 8.17
CA TRP A 25 -2.34 11.98 7.60
C TRP A 25 -3.29 12.81 6.73
N MET A 26 -4.48 12.29 6.38
CA MET A 26 -5.49 13.00 5.59
C MET A 26 -6.93 12.72 6.11
N PRO A 27 -7.25 13.15 7.34
CA PRO A 27 -8.50 12.76 8.02
C PRO A 27 -9.77 13.33 7.37
N HIS A 28 -9.63 14.32 6.49
CA HIS A 28 -10.75 14.94 5.77
C HIS A 28 -10.77 14.61 4.27
N GLY A 29 -9.82 13.81 3.78
CA GLY A 29 -9.71 13.47 2.36
C GLY A 29 -10.06 12.02 2.04
N PHE A 30 -9.60 11.08 2.85
CA PHE A 30 -9.82 9.64 2.63
C PHE A 30 -10.45 8.96 3.84
N MET A 31 -11.37 8.02 3.57
CA MET A 31 -12.00 7.16 4.56
C MET A 31 -12.18 5.74 4.00
N SER A 32 -12.24 4.77 4.89
CA SER A 32 -12.48 3.37 4.54
C SER A 32 -13.90 3.15 4.04
N VAL A 33 -14.08 2.04 3.32
CA VAL A 33 -15.37 1.57 2.84
C VAL A 33 -15.87 0.45 3.75
N ASN A 34 -17.15 0.44 4.07
CA ASN A 34 -17.81 -0.62 4.83
C ASN A 34 -17.89 -1.89 3.98
N THR A 35 -17.00 -2.83 4.22
CA THR A 35 -16.93 -4.13 3.53
C THR A 35 -17.80 -5.22 4.18
N ASP A 36 -18.59 -4.90 5.20
CA ASP A 36 -19.52 -5.85 5.83
C ASP A 36 -20.83 -6.00 5.03
N ILE A 37 -21.04 -5.14 4.03
CA ILE A 37 -22.26 -5.06 3.21
C ILE A 37 -21.96 -5.20 1.72
N GLY A 38 -22.91 -5.76 0.97
CA GLY A 38 -22.78 -5.99 -0.47
C GLY A 38 -22.50 -4.71 -1.27
N ALA A 39 -23.02 -3.57 -0.82
CA ALA A 39 -22.81 -2.29 -1.48
C ALA A 39 -21.35 -1.81 -1.42
N GLY A 40 -20.63 -2.03 -0.31
CA GLY A 40 -19.21 -1.67 -0.20
C GLY A 40 -18.33 -2.53 -1.11
N TRP A 41 -18.61 -3.84 -1.14
CA TRP A 41 -18.01 -4.77 -2.09
C TRP A 41 -18.27 -4.37 -3.54
N ALA A 42 -19.50 -4.00 -3.87
CA ALA A 42 -19.86 -3.58 -5.22
C ALA A 42 -19.13 -2.30 -5.65
N PHE A 43 -18.96 -1.34 -4.74
CA PHE A 43 -18.18 -0.14 -4.97
C PHE A 43 -16.70 -0.47 -5.26
N LEU A 44 -16.03 -1.19 -4.36
CA LEU A 44 -14.62 -1.57 -4.55
C LEU A 44 -14.43 -2.42 -5.82
N ARG A 45 -15.31 -3.39 -6.07
CA ARG A 45 -15.31 -4.21 -7.30
C ARG A 45 -15.42 -3.34 -8.55
N SER A 46 -16.25 -2.30 -8.51
CA SER A 46 -16.39 -1.38 -9.65
C SER A 46 -15.10 -0.62 -9.94
N LEU A 47 -14.34 -0.21 -8.89
CA LEU A 47 -13.05 0.45 -9.04
C LEU A 47 -12.01 -0.49 -9.68
N TYR A 48 -11.86 -1.70 -9.14
CA TYR A 48 -10.85 -2.64 -9.64
C TYR A 48 -11.16 -3.17 -11.05
N ARG A 49 -12.44 -3.32 -11.40
CA ARG A 49 -12.84 -3.59 -12.80
C ARG A 49 -12.51 -2.41 -13.70
N GLN A 50 -12.77 -1.19 -13.27
CA GLN A 50 -12.41 0.00 -14.05
C GLN A 50 -10.89 0.09 -14.28
N TYR A 51 -10.07 -0.24 -13.27
CA TYR A 51 -8.62 -0.31 -13.40
C TYR A 51 -8.19 -1.40 -14.39
N ALA A 52 -8.82 -2.57 -14.35
CA ALA A 52 -8.57 -3.63 -15.33
C ALA A 52 -8.93 -3.19 -16.76
N ASP A 53 -10.08 -2.52 -16.94
CA ASP A 53 -10.52 -1.98 -18.24
C ASP A 53 -9.56 -0.90 -18.77
N TRP A 54 -8.94 -0.13 -17.88
CA TRP A 54 -7.87 0.82 -18.23
C TRP A 54 -6.53 0.15 -18.52
N GLY A 55 -6.41 -1.15 -18.30
CA GLY A 55 -5.16 -1.88 -18.48
C GLY A 55 -4.14 -1.65 -17.37
N VAL A 56 -4.56 -1.23 -16.17
CA VAL A 56 -3.67 -1.11 -15.01
C VAL A 56 -3.06 -2.48 -14.66
N ASP A 57 -1.77 -2.50 -14.35
CA ASP A 57 -1.03 -3.71 -13.95
C ASP A 57 -0.59 -3.69 -12.49
N PHE A 58 -0.67 -2.52 -11.84
CA PHE A 58 -0.11 -2.31 -10.51
C PHE A 58 -0.96 -1.29 -9.75
N VAL A 59 -1.31 -1.63 -8.51
CA VAL A 59 -1.98 -0.71 -7.59
C VAL A 59 -1.21 -0.69 -6.27
N LYS A 60 -0.83 0.51 -5.85
CA LYS A 60 -0.37 0.80 -4.48
C LYS A 60 -1.54 1.38 -3.69
N VAL A 61 -1.92 0.69 -2.62
CA VAL A 61 -2.99 1.12 -1.72
C VAL A 61 -2.37 1.61 -0.42
N ASP A 62 -2.59 2.88 -0.12
CA ASP A 62 -2.04 3.54 1.06
C ASP A 62 -3.04 3.54 2.23
N CYS A 63 -2.57 3.90 3.41
CA CYS A 63 -3.37 4.01 4.64
C CYS A 63 -4.02 2.70 5.12
N ILE A 64 -3.38 1.55 4.88
CA ILE A 64 -3.93 0.23 5.27
C ILE A 64 -2.89 -0.69 5.95
N PHE A 65 -1.64 -0.23 6.13
CA PHE A 65 -0.56 -1.06 6.67
C PHE A 65 0.37 -0.31 7.62
N GLY A 66 0.98 -1.02 8.57
CA GLY A 66 1.78 -0.42 9.65
C GLY A 66 0.89 0.12 10.77
N THR A 67 1.02 1.39 11.13
CA THR A 67 0.16 2.04 12.14
C THR A 67 -1.31 2.13 11.71
N ASP A 68 -1.58 2.13 10.41
CA ASP A 68 -2.93 2.15 9.82
C ASP A 68 -3.45 0.73 9.50
N TYR A 69 -2.96 -0.28 10.23
CA TYR A 69 -3.19 -1.67 9.89
C TYR A 69 -4.67 -2.06 9.84
N SER A 70 -5.11 -2.48 8.65
CA SER A 70 -6.48 -2.91 8.39
C SER A 70 -6.50 -4.21 7.57
N PRO A 71 -6.28 -5.38 8.21
CA PRO A 71 -6.17 -6.65 7.50
C PRO A 71 -7.42 -7.02 6.70
N GLU A 72 -8.61 -6.67 7.19
CA GLU A 72 -9.88 -6.96 6.50
C GLU A 72 -9.96 -6.22 5.15
N GLU A 73 -9.45 -4.99 5.09
CA GLU A 73 -9.39 -4.22 3.84
C GLU A 73 -8.36 -4.81 2.88
N VAL A 74 -7.17 -5.19 3.38
CA VAL A 74 -6.14 -5.86 2.58
C VAL A 74 -6.69 -7.14 1.95
N ILE A 75 -7.35 -7.98 2.76
CA ILE A 75 -7.94 -9.26 2.33
C ILE A 75 -9.06 -9.03 1.32
N THR A 76 -9.95 -8.05 1.57
CA THR A 76 -11.04 -7.72 0.65
C THR A 76 -10.50 -7.29 -0.72
N ILE A 77 -9.50 -6.41 -0.74
CA ILE A 77 -8.86 -5.97 -1.99
C ILE A 77 -8.20 -7.16 -2.70
N SER A 78 -7.47 -7.99 -1.96
CA SER A 78 -6.86 -9.21 -2.49
C SER A 78 -7.87 -10.13 -3.15
N GLN A 79 -9.03 -10.35 -2.52
CA GLN A 79 -10.11 -11.18 -3.04
C GLN A 79 -10.72 -10.58 -4.31
N LEU A 80 -10.99 -9.27 -4.32
CA LEU A 80 -11.51 -8.57 -5.51
C LEU A 80 -10.54 -8.65 -6.70
N LEU A 81 -9.23 -8.49 -6.47
CA LEU A 81 -8.22 -8.64 -7.52
C LEU A 81 -8.15 -10.08 -8.05
N ARG A 82 -8.44 -11.09 -7.21
CA ARG A 82 -8.52 -12.50 -7.67
C ARG A 82 -9.69 -12.76 -8.61
N GLU A 83 -10.75 -11.93 -8.57
CA GLU A 83 -11.90 -12.03 -9.49
C GLU A 83 -11.59 -11.51 -10.91
N LEU A 84 -10.49 -10.78 -11.08
CA LEU A 84 -10.12 -10.19 -12.37
C LEU A 84 -9.36 -11.19 -13.25
N ASP A 85 -9.70 -11.20 -14.55
CA ASP A 85 -8.98 -11.95 -15.57
C ASP A 85 -7.58 -11.37 -15.82
N ARG A 86 -7.44 -10.04 -15.77
CA ARG A 86 -6.15 -9.34 -15.81
C ARG A 86 -5.52 -9.35 -14.41
N PRO A 87 -4.32 -9.94 -14.23
CA PRO A 87 -3.59 -9.82 -12.97
C PRO A 87 -3.20 -8.36 -12.73
N ILE A 88 -3.46 -7.87 -11.52
CA ILE A 88 -2.97 -6.57 -11.03
C ILE A 88 -2.13 -6.86 -9.79
N VAL A 89 -0.90 -6.35 -9.79
CA VAL A 89 0.03 -6.44 -8.65
C VAL A 89 -0.48 -5.56 -7.52
N LEU A 90 -0.55 -6.11 -6.30
CA LEU A 90 -1.00 -5.40 -5.10
C LEU A 90 0.19 -5.02 -4.21
N SER A 91 0.41 -3.72 -4.08
CA SER A 91 1.33 -3.09 -3.12
C SER A 91 0.55 -2.40 -2.00
N ILE A 92 0.99 -2.52 -0.75
CA ILE A 92 0.34 -1.84 0.40
C ILE A 92 1.33 -0.98 1.19
N SER A 93 0.85 0.14 1.73
CA SER A 93 1.63 1.14 2.50
C SER A 93 0.75 1.79 3.61
N PRO A 94 1.27 2.62 4.53
CA PRO A 94 2.59 3.27 4.58
C PRO A 94 3.72 2.49 5.27
N GLY A 95 3.48 1.37 5.95
CA GLY A 95 4.57 0.54 6.50
C GLY A 95 5.27 1.06 7.77
N THR A 96 4.74 2.13 8.37
CA THR A 96 5.23 2.70 9.64
C THR A 96 5.13 1.68 10.78
N GLU A 97 6.21 1.49 11.54
CA GLU A 97 6.27 0.59 12.72
C GLU A 97 5.87 -0.89 12.44
N VAL A 98 6.12 -1.37 11.22
CA VAL A 98 5.81 -2.75 10.85
C VAL A 98 6.67 -3.76 11.61
N THR A 99 6.04 -4.88 11.99
CA THR A 99 6.66 -6.02 12.65
C THR A 99 6.48 -7.29 11.82
N VAL A 100 7.33 -8.29 12.03
CA VAL A 100 7.22 -9.59 11.36
C VAL A 100 5.83 -10.25 11.55
N PRO A 101 5.22 -10.25 12.75
CA PRO A 101 3.86 -10.78 12.92
C PRO A 101 2.79 -10.03 12.13
N LEU A 102 2.90 -8.71 11.95
CA LEU A 102 1.99 -7.97 11.07
C LEU A 102 2.08 -8.47 9.63
N ALA A 103 3.31 -8.65 9.13
CA ALA A 103 3.53 -9.15 7.80
C ALA A 103 3.07 -10.60 7.60
N GLU A 104 3.13 -11.44 8.63
CA GLU A 104 2.61 -12.81 8.58
C GLU A 104 1.14 -12.88 8.22
N ASN A 105 0.35 -11.96 8.76
CA ASN A 105 -1.08 -11.91 8.53
C ASN A 105 -1.46 -11.45 7.12
N ILE A 106 -0.56 -10.77 6.39
CA ILE A 106 -0.89 -10.18 5.08
C ILE A 106 -0.07 -10.73 3.91
N SER A 107 1.02 -11.45 4.15
CA SER A 107 1.98 -11.82 3.10
C SER A 107 1.31 -12.57 1.95
N GLU A 108 0.42 -13.52 2.24
CA GLU A 108 -0.29 -14.33 1.25
C GLU A 108 -1.37 -13.56 0.45
N HIS A 109 -1.72 -12.36 0.90
CA HIS A 109 -2.76 -11.53 0.32
C HIS A 109 -2.22 -10.45 -0.62
N VAL A 110 -0.93 -10.17 -0.60
CA VAL A 110 -0.32 -9.06 -1.37
C VAL A 110 0.89 -9.53 -2.15
N ASN A 111 1.35 -8.70 -3.10
CA ASN A 111 2.59 -8.93 -3.84
C ASN A 111 3.76 -8.17 -3.22
N MET A 112 3.50 -7.04 -2.59
CA MET A 112 4.50 -6.31 -1.81
C MET A 112 3.85 -5.47 -0.72
N TYR A 113 4.60 -5.18 0.33
CA TYR A 113 4.12 -4.42 1.48
C TYR A 113 5.29 -3.63 2.08
N ARG A 114 5.07 -2.34 2.33
CA ARG A 114 6.15 -1.50 2.86
C ARG A 114 6.49 -1.87 4.30
N ILE A 115 7.77 -2.00 4.64
CA ILE A 115 8.26 -2.34 5.99
C ILE A 115 8.98 -1.18 6.69
N THR A 116 8.95 0.00 6.08
CA THR A 116 9.53 1.25 6.55
C THR A 116 8.45 2.34 6.50
N GLY A 117 8.70 3.49 7.13
CA GLY A 117 7.92 4.70 6.83
C GLY A 117 8.21 5.22 5.41
N ASP A 118 7.74 6.42 5.08
CA ASP A 118 8.16 7.08 3.83
C ASP A 118 9.68 7.29 3.83
N ASP A 119 10.37 6.78 2.81
CA ASP A 119 11.82 6.95 2.66
C ASP A 119 12.13 8.25 1.92
N TRP A 120 13.08 8.99 2.46
CA TRP A 120 13.56 10.24 1.89
C TRP A 120 15.08 10.28 1.90
N ASP A 121 15.63 11.22 1.16
CA ASP A 121 17.07 11.32 0.92
C ASP A 121 17.86 11.92 2.09
N ASN A 122 17.63 11.41 3.29
CA ASN A 122 18.41 11.70 4.47
C ASN A 122 18.89 10.41 5.13
N TRP A 123 20.11 10.42 5.66
CA TRP A 123 20.71 9.21 6.22
C TRP A 123 19.93 8.60 7.38
N LYS A 124 19.18 9.42 8.12
CA LYS A 124 18.39 8.91 9.24
C LYS A 124 17.37 7.90 8.74
N ASP A 125 16.62 8.21 7.69
CA ASP A 125 15.61 7.31 7.13
C ASP A 125 16.26 6.04 6.59
N VAL A 126 17.24 6.17 5.69
CA VAL A 126 18.00 5.03 5.11
C VAL A 126 18.62 4.13 6.17
N SER A 127 19.23 4.69 7.22
CA SER A 127 19.90 3.90 8.26
C SER A 127 18.95 3.02 9.07
N THR A 128 17.66 3.37 9.16
CA THR A 128 16.68 2.51 9.85
C THR A 128 16.38 1.23 9.07
N HIS A 129 16.58 1.23 7.75
CA HIS A 129 16.23 0.11 6.88
C HIS A 129 17.08 -1.13 7.19
N PHE A 130 18.34 -0.97 7.59
CA PHE A 130 19.23 -2.09 7.93
C PHE A 130 18.68 -2.98 9.05
N THR A 131 18.03 -2.39 10.04
CA THR A 131 17.50 -3.16 11.19
C THR A 131 16.25 -3.94 10.78
N VAL A 132 15.31 -3.27 10.11
CA VAL A 132 14.04 -3.91 9.74
C VAL A 132 14.23 -4.95 8.63
N THR A 133 15.08 -4.69 7.63
CA THR A 133 15.41 -5.67 6.59
C THR A 133 16.03 -6.93 7.18
N SER A 134 16.97 -6.79 8.13
CA SER A 134 17.59 -7.91 8.82
C SER A 134 16.56 -8.78 9.54
N ALA A 135 15.61 -8.17 10.25
CA ALA A 135 14.53 -8.90 10.93
C ALA A 135 13.63 -9.66 9.94
N PHE A 136 13.27 -9.03 8.82
CA PHE A 136 12.43 -9.62 7.78
C PHE A 136 13.13 -10.73 6.99
N ALA A 137 14.42 -10.57 6.71
CA ALA A 137 15.26 -11.59 6.10
C ALA A 137 15.38 -12.81 7.02
N ALA A 138 15.69 -12.59 8.32
CA ALA A 138 15.77 -13.67 9.30
C ALA A 138 14.45 -14.45 9.46
N ALA A 139 13.32 -13.77 9.26
CA ALA A 139 11.99 -14.37 9.27
C ALA A 139 11.57 -15.02 7.92
N ASN A 140 12.49 -15.13 6.96
CA ASN A 140 12.24 -15.69 5.62
C ASN A 140 11.06 -15.03 4.88
N LYS A 141 10.89 -13.71 5.03
CA LYS A 141 9.80 -12.97 4.38
C LYS A 141 10.10 -12.53 2.95
N ILE A 142 11.37 -12.51 2.56
CA ILE A 142 11.79 -12.14 1.20
C ILE A 142 11.34 -13.24 0.22
N GLY A 143 10.44 -12.90 -0.69
CA GLY A 143 9.90 -13.86 -1.66
C GLY A 143 9.04 -14.96 -1.03
N ALA A 144 8.38 -14.65 0.09
CA ALA A 144 7.39 -15.52 0.72
C ALA A 144 6.19 -15.76 -0.21
N THR A 145 5.32 -16.72 0.12
CA THR A 145 4.07 -16.91 -0.65
C THR A 145 3.22 -15.65 -0.60
N GLY A 146 2.76 -15.20 -1.77
CA GLY A 146 1.97 -13.99 -1.93
C GLY A 146 0.80 -14.14 -2.90
N LEU A 147 0.14 -13.02 -3.18
CA LEU A 147 -1.01 -12.99 -4.09
C LEU A 147 -0.61 -13.50 -5.48
N ARG A 148 -1.16 -14.66 -5.88
CA ARG A 148 -0.88 -15.30 -7.18
C ARG A 148 0.63 -15.52 -7.44
N GLY A 149 1.45 -15.68 -6.41
CA GLY A 149 2.88 -15.88 -6.57
C GLY A 149 3.68 -15.59 -5.30
N LYS A 150 4.50 -14.55 -5.36
CA LYS A 150 5.41 -14.16 -4.27
C LYS A 150 5.03 -12.81 -3.67
N SER A 151 5.45 -12.61 -2.42
CA SER A 151 5.31 -11.40 -1.62
C SER A 151 6.68 -10.85 -1.24
N TRP A 152 6.86 -9.54 -1.35
CA TRP A 152 8.15 -8.87 -1.15
C TRP A 152 8.02 -7.74 -0.12
N PRO A 153 8.82 -7.77 0.97
CA PRO A 153 8.98 -6.59 1.82
C PRO A 153 9.55 -5.44 1.01
N ASP A 154 8.85 -4.30 1.02
CA ASP A 154 9.19 -3.09 0.27
C ASP A 154 9.85 -2.07 1.21
N LEU A 155 10.99 -1.53 0.80
CA LEU A 155 11.75 -0.51 1.54
C LEU A 155 11.44 0.92 1.09
N ASP A 156 10.35 1.06 0.33
CA ASP A 156 9.93 2.27 -0.35
C ASP A 156 10.79 2.64 -1.58
N MET A 157 10.34 3.70 -2.24
CA MET A 157 10.94 4.26 -3.44
C MET A 157 12.34 4.82 -3.16
N LEU A 158 13.26 4.64 -4.12
CA LEU A 158 14.61 5.18 -4.03
C LEU A 158 14.61 6.70 -4.24
N PRO A 159 15.00 7.52 -3.24
CA PRO A 159 14.95 8.97 -3.34
C PRO A 159 16.25 9.48 -3.98
N PHE A 160 16.45 9.17 -5.28
CA PHE A 160 17.64 9.55 -6.04
C PHE A 160 17.34 10.55 -7.16
N GLY A 161 18.38 11.20 -7.66
CA GLY A 161 18.28 12.08 -8.83
C GLY A 161 17.76 13.47 -8.47
N TRP A 162 16.71 13.91 -9.17
CA TRP A 162 16.15 15.27 -9.08
C TRP A 162 14.78 15.23 -8.41
N LEU A 163 14.71 15.74 -7.19
CA LEU A 163 13.61 15.52 -6.25
C LEU A 163 13.05 16.84 -5.72
N THR A 164 11.92 16.78 -5.04
CA THR A 164 11.41 17.85 -4.17
C THR A 164 11.63 17.49 -2.70
N ASP A 165 11.38 18.44 -1.80
CA ASP A 165 11.28 18.13 -0.37
C ASP A 165 9.98 17.35 -0.04
N PRO A 166 9.96 16.59 1.08
CA PRO A 166 8.76 15.90 1.52
C PRO A 166 7.51 16.80 1.56
N GLY A 167 6.41 16.33 0.99
CA GLY A 167 5.12 17.05 0.96
C GLY A 167 5.05 18.21 -0.05
N VAL A 168 6.09 18.43 -0.85
CA VAL A 168 6.12 19.50 -1.86
C VAL A 168 5.70 18.97 -3.24
N ASN A 169 4.58 19.49 -3.76
CA ASN A 169 3.96 19.01 -5.01
C ASN A 169 4.67 19.43 -6.31
N GLN A 170 5.23 20.64 -6.37
CA GLN A 170 5.71 21.28 -7.60
C GLN A 170 6.93 22.17 -7.30
N GLY A 171 8.01 21.57 -6.76
CA GLY A 171 9.27 22.25 -6.47
C GLY A 171 9.27 23.22 -5.27
N PRO A 172 10.44 23.77 -4.88
CA PRO A 172 11.70 23.75 -5.62
C PRO A 172 12.28 22.35 -5.75
N HIS A 173 12.87 22.07 -6.91
CA HIS A 173 13.56 20.81 -7.14
C HIS A 173 15.04 20.93 -6.76
N ARG A 174 15.62 19.86 -6.27
CA ARG A 174 17.01 19.78 -5.82
C ARG A 174 17.60 18.40 -6.12
N PRO A 175 18.93 18.27 -6.16
CA PRO A 175 19.54 16.95 -6.22
C PRO A 175 19.29 16.18 -4.91
N CYS A 176 19.40 14.85 -4.99
CA CYS A 176 19.46 13.97 -3.84
C CYS A 176 20.53 14.45 -2.83
N ASN A 177 20.15 14.52 -1.55
CA ASN A 177 20.98 14.93 -0.43
C ASN A 177 21.85 13.79 0.11
N LEU A 178 21.58 12.54 -0.27
CA LEU A 178 22.45 11.41 0.08
C LEU A 178 23.77 11.51 -0.68
N THR A 179 24.86 11.31 0.03
CA THR A 179 26.19 11.13 -0.56
C THR A 179 26.20 9.88 -1.44
N PHE A 180 27.17 9.79 -2.35
CA PHE A 180 27.28 8.64 -3.23
C PHE A 180 27.46 7.30 -2.49
N ASP A 181 28.14 7.31 -1.35
CA ASP A 181 28.32 6.10 -0.54
C ASP A 181 27.03 5.72 0.21
N GLU A 182 26.22 6.68 0.62
CA GLU A 182 24.90 6.41 1.19
C GLU A 182 23.93 5.87 0.13
N GLN A 183 23.95 6.42 -1.09
CA GLN A 183 23.16 5.88 -2.22
C GLN A 183 23.57 4.43 -2.55
N LYS A 184 24.87 4.13 -2.56
CA LYS A 184 25.34 2.74 -2.73
C LYS A 184 24.88 1.84 -1.59
N ALA A 185 25.00 2.30 -0.34
CA ALA A 185 24.58 1.51 0.81
C ALA A 185 23.09 1.16 0.74
N GLN A 186 22.27 2.12 0.29
CA GLN A 186 20.85 1.93 0.04
C GLN A 186 20.61 0.89 -1.07
N VAL A 187 21.16 1.09 -2.27
CA VAL A 187 20.98 0.14 -3.40
C VAL A 187 21.49 -1.26 -3.08
N CYS A 188 22.58 -1.40 -2.32
CA CYS A 188 23.10 -2.71 -1.92
C CYS A 188 22.22 -3.42 -0.87
N THR A 189 21.35 -2.68 -0.18
CA THR A 189 20.43 -3.21 0.83
C THR A 189 19.10 -3.64 0.21
N TRP A 190 18.65 -2.94 -0.83
CA TRP A 190 17.47 -3.29 -1.64
C TRP A 190 17.73 -4.53 -2.50
#